data_AF-A0A0G1VNE2-F1
#
_entry.id   AF-A0A0G1VNE2-F1
#
_cell.length_a   1.000
_cell.length_b   1.000
_cell.length_c   1.000
_cell.angle_alpha   90.00
_cell.angle_beta   90.00
_cell.angle_gamma   90.00
#
_symmetry.space_group_name_H-M   'P 1'
#
loop_
_entity.id
_entity.type
_entity.pdbx_description
1 polymer ?
#
loop_
_entity_poly.entity_id
_entity_poly.type
_entity_poly.pdbx_seq_one_letter_code
_entity_poly.pdbx_strand_id
1 'polypeptide(L)'
;MNATGSTSNFTKVVLLLEFLLVSYMLYVLMSSVYRSYQIDRHIEQFELENTQLAVENEQLSKDFKYYTSPEYKDKIAKQSLGLVNPGEEVIVLPADETVVVSLIEQEQESNERRWDSYTNAQKWWIFFFDRDRFRR
;
A
#
# COMPACT_ATOMS: atom_id res chain seq x y z
N MET A 1 35.90 65.29 6.02
CA MET A 1 36.87 64.68 5.08
C MET A 1 36.10 63.70 4.24
N ASN A 2 35.70 64.08 3.03
CA ASN A 2 34.91 63.22 2.15
C ASN A 2 35.87 62.63 1.10
N ALA A 3 36.20 61.36 1.25
CA ALA A 3 37.02 60.63 0.29
C ALA A 3 36.15 60.25 -0.92
N THR A 4 36.11 61.11 -1.94
CA THR A 4 35.56 60.73 -3.24
C THR A 4 36.64 59.96 -4.01
N GLY A 5 36.62 58.63 -3.87
CA GLY A 5 37.45 57.76 -4.69
C GLY A 5 37.02 57.83 -6.15
N SER A 6 37.82 58.51 -6.98
CA SER A 6 37.65 58.49 -8.43
C SER A 6 37.99 57.11 -8.98
N THR A 7 36.98 56.26 -9.18
CA THR A 7 37.16 54.95 -9.80
C THR A 7 37.43 55.10 -11.29
N SER A 8 38.61 54.65 -11.73
CA SER A 8 38.99 54.60 -13.14
C SER A 8 38.00 53.73 -13.93
N ASN A 9 37.67 54.12 -15.17
CA ASN A 9 36.79 53.35 -16.05
C ASN A 9 37.25 51.90 -16.22
N PHE A 10 38.57 51.66 -16.16
CA PHE A 10 39.16 50.32 -16.18
C PHE A 10 38.70 49.46 -14.99
N THR A 11 38.73 50.00 -13.77
CA THR A 11 38.28 49.29 -12.57
C THR A 11 36.80 48.92 -12.66
N LYS A 12 35.96 49.81 -13.22
CA LYS A 12 34.54 49.52 -13.44
C LYS A 12 34.32 48.36 -14.43
N VAL A 13 35.11 48.31 -15.50
CA VAL A 13 35.06 47.21 -16.48
C VAL A 13 35.50 45.89 -15.86
N VAL A 14 36.58 45.89 -15.07
CA VAL A 14 37.06 44.69 -14.37
C VAL A 14 35.99 44.18 -13.39
N LEU A 15 35.39 45.06 -12.59
CA LEU A 15 34.31 44.67 -11.67
C LEU A 15 33.07 44.14 -12.40
N LEU A 16 32.71 44.71 -13.55
CA LEU A 16 31.62 44.20 -14.38
C LEU A 16 31.91 42.81 -14.95
N LEU A 17 33.14 42.57 -15.40
CA LEU A 17 33.57 41.26 -15.88
C LEU A 17 33.56 40.21 -14.78
N GLU A 18 34.06 40.55 -13.59
CA GLU A 18 34.04 39.68 -12.42
C GLU A 18 32.61 39.35 -12.00
N PHE A 19 31.74 40.36 -11.93
CA PHE A 19 30.33 40.17 -11.61
C PHE A 19 29.62 39.27 -12.65
N LEU A 20 29.91 39.45 -13.93
CA LEU A 20 29.34 38.64 -15.00
C LEU A 20 29.82 37.19 -14.91
N LEU A 21 31.10 36.98 -14.58
CA LEU A 21 31.66 35.65 -14.39
C LEU A 21 31.02 34.92 -13.20
N VAL A 22 30.87 35.60 -12.05
CA VAL A 22 30.19 35.04 -10.88
C VAL A 22 28.73 34.74 -11.20
N SER A 23 28.03 35.64 -11.88
CA SER A 23 26.63 35.45 -12.29
C SER A 23 26.48 34.23 -13.22
N TYR A 24 27.40 34.06 -14.16
CA TYR A 24 27.44 32.89 -15.04
C TYR A 24 27.66 31.59 -14.27
N MET A 25 28.61 31.57 -13.33
CA MET A 25 28.84 30.39 -12.48
C MET A 25 27.61 30.03 -11.64
N LEU A 26 26.94 31.03 -11.06
CA LEU A 26 25.69 30.82 -10.31
C LEU A 26 24.59 30.25 -11.21
N TYR A 27 24.45 30.76 -12.43
CA TYR A 27 23.48 30.23 -13.40
C TYR A 27 23.74 28.76 -13.74
N VAL A 28 25.00 28.40 -14.02
CA VAL A 28 25.41 27.02 -14.31
C VAL A 28 25.14 26.10 -13.12
N LEU A 29 25.48 26.53 -11.91
CA LEU A 29 25.25 25.76 -10.69
C LEU A 29 23.75 25.53 -10.47
N MET A 30 22.93 26.58 -10.56
CA MET A 30 21.48 26.49 -10.38
C MET A 30 20.85 25.54 -11.40
N SER A 31 21.25 25.65 -12.66
CA SER A 31 20.79 24.76 -13.74
C SER A 31 21.18 23.31 -13.51
N SER A 32 22.42 23.07 -13.08
CA SER A 32 22.91 21.73 -12.76
C SER A 32 22.13 21.08 -11.62
N VAL A 33 21.89 21.81 -10.53
CA VAL A 33 21.13 21.32 -9.37
C VAL A 33 19.70 20.97 -9.78
N TYR A 34 19.05 21.83 -10.56
CA TYR A 34 17.69 21.57 -11.04
C TYR A 34 17.62 20.31 -11.91
N ARG A 35 18.58 20.15 -12.83
CA ARG A 35 18.64 18.98 -13.72
C ARG A 35 18.93 17.69 -12.96
N SER A 36 19.85 17.71 -11.99
CA SER A 36 20.12 16.56 -11.12
C SER A 36 18.88 16.14 -10.34
N TYR A 37 18.17 17.10 -9.73
CA TYR A 37 16.94 16.79 -8.99
C TYR A 37 15.89 16.11 -9.87
N GLN A 38 15.68 16.59 -11.11
CA GLN A 38 14.74 15.94 -12.03
C GLN A 38 15.17 14.50 -12.38
N ILE A 39 16.46 14.28 -12.63
CA ILE A 39 16.99 12.94 -12.93
C ILE A 39 16.77 12.00 -11.73
N ASP A 40 17.10 12.44 -10.52
CA ASP A 40 16.94 11.63 -9.31
C ASP A 40 15.48 11.26 -9.08
N ARG A 41 14.55 12.19 -9.34
CA ARG A 41 13.10 11.92 -9.27
C ARG A 41 12.65 10.89 -10.29
N HIS A 42 13.18 10.91 -11.51
CA HIS A 42 12.88 9.90 -12.52
C HIS A 42 13.46 8.54 -12.14
N ILE A 43 14.68 8.48 -11.58
CA ILE A 43 15.28 7.24 -11.08
C ILE A 43 14.41 6.65 -9.98
N GLU A 44 14.03 7.44 -8.97
CA GLU A 44 13.16 7.01 -7.87
C GLU A 44 11.83 6.45 -8.39
N GLN A 45 11.23 7.12 -9.38
CA GLN A 45 9.99 6.66 -10.01
C GLN A 45 10.17 5.31 -10.71
N PHE A 46 11.24 5.14 -11.50
CA PHE A 46 11.49 3.88 -12.21
C PHE A 46 11.87 2.73 -11.27
N GLU A 47 12.58 3.01 -10.17
CA GLU A 47 12.85 2.01 -9.13
C GLU A 47 11.57 1.55 -8.44
N LEU A 48 10.66 2.48 -8.14
CA LEU A 48 9.35 2.15 -7.58
C LEU A 48 8.52 1.30 -8.56
N GLU A 49 8.50 1.67 -9.84
CA GLU A 49 7.77 0.92 -10.87
C GLU A 49 8.35 -0.50 -11.03
N ASN A 50 9.68 -0.63 -11.09
CA ASN A 50 10.34 -1.94 -11.18
C ASN A 50 10.04 -2.84 -9.97
N THR A 51 10.05 -2.28 -8.76
CA THR A 51 9.73 -3.06 -7.55
C THR A 51 8.29 -3.51 -7.54
N GLN A 52 7.34 -2.66 -7.97
CA GLN A 52 5.94 -3.04 -8.10
C GLN A 52 5.74 -4.16 -9.13
N LEU A 53 6.33 -4.01 -10.33
CA LEU A 53 6.26 -5.03 -11.38
C LEU A 53 6.90 -6.36 -10.95
N ALA A 54 7.99 -6.32 -10.18
CA ALA A 54 8.62 -7.53 -9.66
C ALA A 54 7.70 -8.29 -8.69
N VAL A 55 7.04 -7.57 -7.78
CA VAL A 55 6.07 -8.16 -6.85
C VAL A 55 4.86 -8.72 -7.60
N GLU A 56 4.33 -7.97 -8.57
CA GLU A 56 3.20 -8.42 -9.39
C GLU A 56 3.56 -9.70 -10.18
N ASN A 57 4.74 -9.74 -10.79
CA ASN A 57 5.21 -10.91 -11.51
C ASN A 57 5.37 -12.14 -10.59
N GLU A 58 5.93 -11.95 -9.40
CA GLU A 58 6.04 -13.03 -8.41
C GLU A 58 4.66 -13.57 -8.02
N GLN A 59 3.69 -12.68 -7.79
CA GLN A 59 2.32 -13.07 -7.46
C GLN A 59 1.65 -13.83 -8.61
N LEU A 60 1.71 -13.28 -9.83
CA LEU A 60 1.19 -13.94 -11.04
C LEU A 60 1.82 -15.33 -11.25
N SER A 61 3.13 -15.46 -10.98
CA SER A 61 3.82 -16.76 -11.06
C SER A 61 3.31 -17.76 -10.03
N LYS A 62 3.06 -17.32 -8.80
CA LYS A 62 2.48 -18.16 -7.74
C LYS A 62 1.06 -18.60 -8.10
N ASP A 63 0.24 -17.68 -8.57
CA ASP A 63 -1.14 -17.96 -8.98
C ASP A 63 -1.17 -18.93 -10.15
N PHE A 64 -0.32 -18.71 -11.15
CA PHE A 64 -0.19 -19.62 -12.29
C PHE A 64 0.19 -21.04 -11.82
N LYS A 65 1.18 -21.18 -10.94
CA LYS A 65 1.57 -22.49 -10.38
C LYS A 65 0.43 -23.14 -9.60
N TYR A 66 -0.32 -22.36 -8.82
CA TYR A 66 -1.47 -22.86 -8.07
C TYR A 66 -2.56 -23.38 -9.00
N TYR A 67 -2.98 -22.61 -9.99
CA TYR A 67 -4.06 -22.99 -10.90
C TYR A 67 -3.69 -24.11 -11.88
N THR A 68 -2.39 -24.26 -12.18
CA THR A 68 -1.91 -25.37 -13.01
C THR A 68 -1.64 -26.65 -12.23
N SER A 69 -1.60 -26.57 -10.89
CA SER A 69 -1.29 -27.68 -10.00
C SER A 69 -2.28 -28.84 -10.12
N PRO A 70 -1.81 -30.10 -9.98
CA PRO A 70 -2.69 -31.28 -9.92
C PRO A 70 -3.75 -31.16 -8.81
N GLU A 71 -3.39 -30.59 -7.67
CA GLU A 71 -4.27 -30.46 -6.50
C GLU A 71 -5.43 -29.51 -6.78
N TYR A 72 -5.17 -28.39 -7.47
CA TYR A 72 -6.23 -27.47 -7.89
C TYR A 72 -7.16 -28.11 -8.91
N LYS A 73 -6.60 -28.86 -9.89
CA LYS A 73 -7.40 -29.59 -10.88
C LYS A 73 -8.28 -30.65 -10.24
N ASP A 74 -7.75 -31.41 -9.29
CA ASP A 74 -8.49 -32.42 -8.53
C ASP A 74 -9.59 -31.78 -7.68
N LYS A 75 -9.29 -30.68 -6.98
CA LYS A 75 -10.28 -29.90 -6.23
C LYS A 75 -11.44 -29.44 -7.13
N ILE A 76 -11.15 -28.86 -8.29
CA ILE A 76 -12.18 -28.39 -9.21
C ILE A 76 -12.97 -29.55 -9.83
N ALA A 77 -12.32 -30.67 -10.17
CA ALA A 77 -12.99 -31.88 -10.66
C ALA A 77 -13.97 -32.44 -9.61
N LYS A 78 -13.55 -32.52 -8.36
CA LYS A 78 -14.40 -32.95 -7.23
C LYS A 78 -15.58 -32.00 -7.00
N GLN A 79 -15.31 -30.69 -6.94
CA GLN A 79 -16.33 -29.68 -6.64
C GLN A 79 -17.33 -29.45 -7.78
N SER A 80 -16.86 -29.45 -9.03
CA SER A 80 -17.68 -29.04 -10.19
C SER A 80 -18.30 -30.22 -10.92
N LEU A 81 -17.62 -31.37 -10.95
CA LEU A 81 -18.05 -32.55 -11.69
C LEU A 81 -18.47 -33.70 -10.78
N GLY A 82 -18.35 -33.54 -9.46
CA GLY A 82 -18.66 -34.61 -8.48
C GLY A 82 -17.78 -35.85 -8.67
N LEU A 83 -16.62 -35.69 -9.31
CA LEU A 83 -15.72 -36.81 -9.60
C LEU A 83 -14.97 -37.22 -8.33
N VAL A 84 -14.81 -38.52 -8.13
CA VAL A 84 -14.14 -39.12 -6.99
C VAL A 84 -13.10 -40.09 -7.50
N ASN A 85 -11.90 -40.07 -6.95
CA ASN A 85 -10.84 -40.97 -7.40
C ASN A 85 -11.14 -42.41 -6.91
N PRO A 86 -10.71 -43.44 -7.67
CA PRO A 86 -10.93 -44.83 -7.27
C PRO A 86 -10.23 -45.12 -5.93
N GLY A 87 -11.02 -45.53 -4.93
CA GLY A 87 -10.55 -45.81 -3.56
C GLY A 87 -10.80 -44.70 -2.54
N GLU A 88 -11.41 -43.58 -2.93
CA GLU A 88 -11.80 -42.50 -2.03
C GLU A 88 -13.26 -42.67 -1.54
N GLU A 89 -13.50 -42.54 -0.23
CA GLU A 89 -14.83 -42.69 0.37
C GLU A 89 -15.47 -41.31 0.61
N VAL A 90 -16.65 -41.07 0.00
CA VAL A 90 -17.38 -39.80 0.16
C VAL A 90 -18.23 -39.86 1.42
N ILE A 91 -17.86 -39.06 2.42
CA ILE A 91 -18.66 -38.89 3.63
C ILE A 91 -19.59 -37.69 3.42
N VAL A 92 -20.88 -37.95 3.26
CA VAL A 92 -21.91 -36.91 3.29
C VAL A 92 -22.27 -36.67 4.74
N LEU A 93 -21.78 -35.58 5.33
CA LEU A 93 -22.26 -35.15 6.64
C LEU A 93 -23.67 -34.55 6.45
N PRO A 94 -24.71 -35.13 7.08
CA PRO A 94 -25.99 -34.44 7.17
C PRO A 94 -25.72 -33.18 7.99
N ALA A 95 -25.87 -32.03 7.34
CA ALA A 95 -25.79 -30.78 8.04
C ALA A 95 -27.04 -30.71 8.92
N ASP A 96 -26.90 -30.97 10.23
CA ASP A 96 -27.86 -30.53 11.24
C ASP A 96 -27.80 -29.00 11.31
N GLU A 97 -28.10 -28.34 10.19
CA GLU A 97 -28.19 -26.88 10.05
C GLU A 97 -29.24 -26.33 11.03
N THR A 98 -30.24 -27.13 11.38
CA THR A 98 -31.28 -26.80 12.35
C THR A 98 -30.72 -26.53 13.75
N VAL A 99 -29.70 -27.26 14.18
CA VAL A 99 -29.09 -27.08 15.51
C VAL A 99 -28.14 -25.89 15.50
N VAL A 100 -27.34 -25.73 14.44
CA VAL A 100 -26.36 -24.63 14.36
C VAL A 100 -27.05 -23.28 14.17
N VAL A 101 -28.06 -23.21 13.30
CA VAL A 101 -28.84 -21.98 13.07
C VAL A 101 -29.60 -21.55 14.33
N SER A 102 -30.25 -22.49 15.02
CA SER A 102 -31.00 -22.16 16.25
C SER A 102 -30.11 -21.69 17.40
N LEU A 103 -28.89 -22.22 17.54
CA LEU A 103 -27.94 -21.77 18.55
C LEU A 103 -27.39 -20.38 18.22
N ILE A 104 -27.10 -20.10 16.94
CA ILE A 104 -26.64 -18.78 16.49
C ILE A 104 -27.73 -17.73 16.69
N GLU A 105 -28.99 -18.05 16.35
CA GLU A 105 -30.14 -17.15 16.53
C GLU A 105 -30.37 -16.83 18.02
N GLN A 106 -30.31 -17.84 18.90
CA GLN A 106 -30.44 -17.64 20.35
C GLN A 106 -29.30 -16.78 20.93
N GLU A 107 -28.07 -17.00 20.47
CA GLU A 107 -26.91 -16.22 20.93
C GLU A 107 -27.00 -14.77 20.43
N GLN A 108 -27.43 -14.54 19.18
CA GLN A 108 -27.64 -13.21 18.63
C GLN A 108 -28.74 -12.44 19.35
N GLU A 109 -29.91 -13.05 19.58
CA GLU A 109 -30.99 -12.42 20.34
C GLU A 109 -30.56 -12.07 21.77
N SER A 110 -29.79 -12.95 22.43
CA SER A 110 -29.28 -12.70 23.78
C SER A 110 -28.30 -11.51 23.81
N ASN A 111 -27.46 -11.38 22.78
CA ASN A 111 -26.49 -10.32 22.65
C ASN A 111 -27.12 -8.97 22.30
N GLU A 112 -28.17 -8.97 21.48
CA GLU A 112 -28.94 -7.76 21.15
C GLU A 112 -29.69 -7.23 22.38
N ARG A 113 -30.40 -8.10 23.12
CA ARG A 113 -31.07 -7.72 24.37
C ARG A 113 -30.08 -7.17 25.41
N ARG A 114 -28.89 -7.78 25.49
CA ARG A 114 -27.81 -7.32 26.35
C ARG A 114 -27.26 -5.96 25.91
N TRP A 115 -27.10 -5.74 24.60
CA TRP A 115 -26.67 -4.45 24.06
C TRP A 115 -27.69 -3.34 24.33
N ASP A 116 -28.99 -3.63 24.21
CA ASP A 116 -30.05 -2.66 24.47
C ASP A 116 -30.18 -2.29 25.94
N SER A 117 -29.81 -3.20 26.85
CA SER A 117 -29.76 -2.90 28.29
C SER A 117 -28.61 -1.97 28.71
N TYR A 118 -27.63 -1.71 27.84
CA TYR A 118 -26.50 -0.82 28.16
C TYR A 118 -26.88 0.65 28.03
N THR A 119 -26.42 1.46 28.99
CA THR A 119 -26.50 2.92 28.90
C THR A 119 -25.63 3.45 27.76
N ASN A 120 -25.95 4.64 27.25
CA ASN A 120 -25.17 5.25 26.17
C ASN A 120 -23.67 5.37 26.51
N ALA A 121 -23.32 5.70 27.76
CA ALA A 121 -21.93 5.81 28.20
C ALA A 121 -21.19 4.45 28.13
N GLN A 122 -21.85 3.35 28.52
CA GLN A 122 -21.28 2.00 28.44
C GLN A 122 -21.08 1.57 26.99
N LYS A 123 -22.01 1.88 26.10
CA LYS A 123 -21.89 1.61 24.65
C LYS A 123 -20.66 2.28 24.05
N TRP A 124 -20.43 3.55 24.38
CA TRP A 124 -19.24 4.29 23.94
C TRP A 124 -17.95 3.72 24.51
N TRP A 125 -17.94 3.32 25.79
CA TRP A 125 -16.76 2.69 26.39
C TRP A 125 -16.39 1.38 25.67
N ILE A 126 -17.36 0.52 25.38
CA ILE A 126 -17.14 -0.72 24.63
C ILE A 126 -16.60 -0.40 23.22
N PHE A 127 -17.17 0.58 22.53
CA PHE A 127 -16.73 0.96 21.18
C PHE A 127 -15.25 1.40 21.11
N PHE A 128 -14.77 2.14 22.11
CA PHE A 128 -13.39 2.65 22.10
C PHE A 128 -12.34 1.67 22.63
N PHE A 129 -12.73 0.77 23.54
CA PHE A 129 -11.78 -0.04 24.31
C PHE A 129 -11.89 -1.56 24.06
N ASP A 130 -12.99 -2.05 23.48
CA ASP A 130 -13.14 -3.46 23.09
C ASP A 130 -12.74 -3.65 21.61
N ARG A 131 -11.43 -3.75 21.39
CA ARG A 131 -10.82 -3.82 20.04
C ARG A 131 -10.93 -5.19 19.37
N ASP A 132 -11.32 -6.23 20.12
CA ASP A 132 -11.38 -7.60 19.61
C ASP A 132 -12.69 -7.90 18.91
N ARG A 133 -13.76 -7.13 19.17
CA ARG A 133 -15.11 -7.37 18.59
C ARG A 133 -15.24 -6.99 17.11
N PHE A 134 -14.40 -6.06 16.61
CA PHE A 134 -14.54 -5.49 15.26
C PHE A 134 -13.41 -5.89 14.29
N ARG A 135 -12.55 -6.81 14.70
CA ARG A 135 -11.46 -7.32 13.86
C ARG A 135 -11.97 -8.53 13.06
N ARG A 136 -12.58 -8.25 11.90
CA ARG A 136 -12.76 -9.25 10.83
C ARG A 136 -11.56 -9.21 9.89
#